data_AF-A0A7G5GP29-F1
#
_entry.id   AF-A0A7G5GP29-F1
#
_cell.length_a   1.000
_cell.length_b   1.000
_cell.length_c   1.000
_cell.angle_alpha   90.00
_cell.angle_beta   90.00
_cell.angle_gamma   90.00
#
_symmetry.space_group_name_H-M   'P 1'
#
loop_
_entity.id
_entity.type
_entity.pdbx_description
1 polymer ?
#
loop_
_entity_poly.entity_id
_entity_poly.type
_entity_poly.pdbx_seq_one_letter_code
_entity_poly.pdbx_strand_id
1 'polypeptide(L)'
;MSLQKLIAEKYLDGIRQALDQNPDLANKGMPYDEHNTTKAHPLHRICDGVFNNTYSDEEAVEMASLLLEYGARVDGYKLVENQDTPLLAAASLHADKVGLLYIEKGAVC
;
A
#
# COMPACT_ATOMS: atom_id res chain seq x y z
N MET A 1 -5.65 11.16 12.75
CA MET A 1 -5.57 11.11 11.28
C MET A 1 -5.73 9.66 10.84
N SER A 2 -6.34 9.37 9.68
CA SER A 2 -6.43 7.99 9.18
C SER A 2 -5.12 7.57 8.49
N LEU A 3 -4.84 6.26 8.43
CA LEU A 3 -3.69 5.74 7.66
C LEU A 3 -3.72 6.19 6.19
N GLN A 4 -4.92 6.29 5.61
CA GLN A 4 -5.12 6.79 4.24
C GLN A 4 -4.61 8.22 4.06
N LYS A 5 -4.97 9.13 4.95
CA LYS A 5 -4.49 10.52 4.88
C LYS A 5 -2.98 10.60 5.10
N LEU A 6 -2.47 9.81 6.02
CA LEU A 6 -1.03 9.72 6.30
C LEU A 6 -0.22 9.30 5.07
N ILE A 7 -0.70 8.29 4.32
CA ILE A 7 -0.09 7.85 3.05
C ILE A 7 -0.20 8.94 1.98
N ALA A 8 -1.38 9.54 1.81
CA ALA A 8 -1.58 10.61 0.83
C ALA A 8 -0.69 11.84 1.08
N GLU A 9 -0.42 12.15 2.35
CA GLU A 9 0.46 13.26 2.77
C GLU A 9 1.93 12.85 2.90
N LYS A 10 2.29 11.59 2.63
CA LYS A 10 3.65 11.02 2.79
C LYS A 10 4.22 11.17 4.20
N TYR A 11 3.37 11.19 5.21
CA TYR A 11 3.81 11.46 6.57
C TYR A 11 4.31 10.18 7.25
N LEU A 12 5.54 9.77 6.93
CA LEU A 12 6.17 8.52 7.37
C LEU A 12 6.15 8.32 8.90
N ASP A 13 6.51 9.34 9.68
CA ASP A 13 6.48 9.26 11.14
C ASP A 13 5.07 8.99 11.67
N GLY A 14 4.07 9.63 11.06
CA GLY A 14 2.67 9.41 11.41
C GLY A 14 2.16 8.03 10.99
N ILE A 15 2.62 7.51 9.84
CA ILE A 15 2.36 6.11 9.44
C ILE A 15 2.93 5.17 10.49
N ARG A 16 4.21 5.34 10.85
CA ARG A 16 4.89 4.52 11.87
C ARG A 16 4.14 4.56 13.20
N GLN A 17 3.79 5.75 13.67
CA GLN A 17 3.04 5.90 14.92
C GLN A 17 1.67 5.21 14.87
N ALA A 18 0.96 5.31 13.75
CA ALA A 18 -0.33 4.65 13.57
C ALA A 18 -0.19 3.12 13.60
N LEU A 19 0.84 2.58 12.96
CA LEU A 19 1.14 1.15 12.94
C LEU A 19 1.65 0.64 14.29
N ASP A 20 2.45 1.42 15.02
CA ASP A 20 2.88 1.09 16.39
C ASP A 20 1.68 0.96 17.33
N GLN A 21 0.70 1.85 17.20
CA GLN A 21 -0.52 1.81 18.00
C GLN A 21 -1.44 0.66 17.58
N ASN A 22 -1.47 0.32 16.28
CA ASN A 22 -2.32 -0.74 15.75
C ASN A 22 -1.69 -1.39 14.50
N PRO A 23 -0.88 -2.45 14.67
CA PRO A 23 -0.21 -3.12 13.56
C PRO A 23 -1.16 -3.72 12.53
N ASP A 24 -2.41 -4.06 12.92
CA ASP A 24 -3.42 -4.62 12.01
C ASP A 24 -3.75 -3.66 10.86
N LEU A 25 -3.50 -2.36 11.03
CA LEU A 25 -3.68 -1.36 9.98
C LEU A 25 -2.83 -1.64 8.74
N ALA A 26 -1.68 -2.32 8.87
CA ALA A 26 -0.84 -2.72 7.74
C ALA A 26 -1.55 -3.64 6.75
N ASN A 27 -2.58 -4.36 7.22
CA ASN A 27 -3.37 -5.31 6.44
C ASN A 27 -4.85 -4.95 6.38
N LYS A 28 -5.28 -3.83 6.97
CA LYS A 28 -6.71 -3.50 7.04
C LYS A 28 -7.15 -2.76 5.80
N GLY A 29 -8.26 -3.20 5.21
CA GLY A 29 -8.82 -2.60 4.00
C GLY A 29 -9.08 -1.12 4.19
N MET A 30 -8.44 -0.30 3.36
CA MET A 30 -8.52 1.14 3.43
C MET A 30 -9.25 1.70 2.19
N PRO A 31 -10.14 2.69 2.38
CA PRO A 31 -10.82 3.35 1.27
C PRO A 31 -9.81 4.07 0.39
N TYR A 32 -10.19 4.35 -0.86
CA TYR A 32 -9.37 5.17 -1.75
C TYR A 32 -9.31 6.62 -1.24
N ASP A 33 -10.48 7.22 -1.01
CA ASP A 33 -10.64 8.54 -0.40
C ASP A 33 -11.99 8.66 0.34
N GLU A 34 -12.40 9.89 0.70
CA GLU A 34 -13.66 10.17 1.41
C GLU A 34 -14.92 9.97 0.54
N HIS A 35 -14.78 9.96 -0.79
CA HIS A 35 -15.87 9.83 -1.75
C HIS A 35 -15.95 8.41 -2.33
N ASN A 36 -14.81 7.81 -2.69
CA ASN A 36 -14.68 6.43 -3.14
C ASN A 36 -14.28 5.53 -1.96
N THR A 37 -15.31 4.95 -1.35
CA THR A 37 -15.17 4.10 -0.16
C THR A 37 -14.81 2.63 -0.48
N THR A 38 -14.56 2.30 -1.75
CA THR A 38 -14.06 0.98 -2.15
C THR A 38 -12.79 0.70 -1.37
N LYS A 39 -12.68 -0.47 -0.74
CA LYS A 39 -11.52 -0.83 0.08
C LYS A 39 -10.55 -1.68 -0.73
N ALA A 40 -9.26 -1.37 -0.61
CA ALA A 40 -8.19 -2.20 -1.12
C ALA A 40 -7.12 -2.42 -0.04
N HIS A 41 -6.15 -3.27 -0.34
CA HIS A 41 -5.02 -3.51 0.55
C HIS A 41 -4.15 -2.23 0.66
N PRO A 42 -3.57 -1.91 1.83
CA PRO A 42 -2.69 -0.74 1.94
C PRO A 42 -1.56 -0.71 0.91
N LEU A 43 -0.94 -1.85 0.63
CA LEU A 43 0.07 -1.98 -0.43
C LEU A 43 -0.47 -1.69 -1.84
N HIS A 44 -1.74 -2.00 -2.13
CA HIS A 44 -2.39 -1.62 -3.39
C HIS A 44 -2.61 -0.10 -3.44
N ARG A 45 -3.10 0.49 -2.34
CA ARG A 45 -3.32 1.94 -2.26
C ARG A 45 -2.06 2.77 -2.41
N ILE A 46 -0.90 2.20 -2.10
CA ILE A 46 0.36 2.86 -2.39
C ILE A 46 0.56 3.02 -3.91
N CYS A 47 0.25 2.00 -4.69
CA CYS A 47 0.35 2.05 -6.14
C CYS A 47 -0.63 3.08 -6.75
N ASP A 48 -1.82 3.22 -6.16
CA ASP A 48 -2.77 4.27 -6.56
C ASP A 48 -2.15 5.67 -6.48
N GLY A 49 -1.41 5.98 -5.42
CA GLY A 49 -0.82 7.31 -5.26
C GLY A 49 0.32 7.60 -6.24
N VAL A 50 1.06 6.56 -6.67
CA VAL A 50 2.05 6.68 -7.76
C VAL A 50 1.34 7.01 -9.08
N PHE A 51 0.32 6.23 -9.45
CA PHE A 51 -0.46 6.44 -10.68
C PHE A 51 -1.08 7.85 -10.76
N ASN A 52 -1.56 8.35 -9.63
CA ASN A 52 -2.15 9.68 -9.53
C ASN A 52 -1.12 10.81 -9.37
N ASN A 53 0.18 10.52 -9.42
CA ASN A 53 1.26 11.49 -9.20
C ASN A 53 1.14 12.24 -7.85
N THR A 54 0.55 11.60 -6.83
CA THR A 54 0.48 12.17 -5.47
C THR A 54 1.87 12.15 -4.82
N TYR A 55 2.65 11.13 -5.14
CA TYR A 55 4.02 10.94 -4.70
C TYR A 55 4.80 10.12 -5.71
N SER A 56 6.14 10.18 -5.63
CA SER A 56 7.01 9.44 -6.54
C SER A 56 7.04 7.94 -6.21
N ASP A 57 7.52 7.14 -7.15
CA ASP A 57 7.70 5.69 -6.97
C ASP A 57 8.72 5.38 -5.85
N GLU A 58 9.73 6.24 -5.66
CA GLU A 58 10.68 6.14 -4.53
C GLU A 58 10.01 6.42 -3.17
N GLU A 59 9.20 7.47 -3.08
CA GLU A 59 8.43 7.79 -1.86
C GLU A 59 7.46 6.65 -1.54
N ALA A 60 6.88 6.04 -2.57
CA ALA A 60 6.01 4.88 -2.45
C ALA A 60 6.75 3.65 -1.91
N VAL A 61 7.99 3.38 -2.36
CA VAL A 61 8.84 2.30 -1.86
C VAL A 61 9.13 2.46 -0.36
N GLU A 62 9.38 3.68 0.12
CA GLU A 62 9.61 3.93 1.55
C GLU A 62 8.37 3.59 2.39
N MET A 63 7.20 4.06 1.97
CA MET A 63 5.93 3.76 2.64
C MET A 63 5.58 2.27 2.58
N ALA A 64 5.81 1.61 1.43
CA ALA A 64 5.54 0.19 1.24
C ALA A 64 6.46 -0.67 2.11
N SER A 65 7.75 -0.31 2.17
CA SER A 65 8.73 -0.98 3.03
C SER A 65 8.32 -0.90 4.49
N LEU A 66 7.86 0.28 4.94
CA LEU A 66 7.35 0.46 6.30
C LEU A 66 6.13 -0.43 6.58
N LEU A 67 5.14 -0.48 5.67
CA LEU A 67 4.00 -1.38 5.85
C LEU A 67 4.42 -2.86 5.93
N LEU A 68 5.36 -3.28 5.07
CA LEU A 68 5.90 -4.64 5.06
C LEU A 68 6.66 -4.97 6.36
N GLU A 69 7.43 -4.03 6.92
CA GLU A 69 8.08 -4.18 8.23
C GLU A 69 7.07 -4.44 9.36
N TYR A 70 5.88 -3.85 9.27
CA TYR A 70 4.78 -4.04 10.21
C TYR A 70 3.87 -5.22 9.85
N GLY A 71 4.32 -6.10 8.94
CA GLY A 71 3.65 -7.35 8.62
C GLY A 71 2.53 -7.24 7.58
N ALA A 72 2.53 -6.19 6.75
CA ALA A 72 1.68 -6.16 5.56
C ALA A 72 1.92 -7.41 4.71
N ARG A 73 0.84 -8.06 4.28
CA ARG A 73 0.90 -9.23 3.41
C ARG A 73 1.25 -8.76 2.01
N VAL A 74 2.40 -9.21 1.52
CA VAL A 74 2.90 -8.81 0.20
C VAL A 74 1.95 -9.20 -0.94
N ASP A 75 1.24 -10.32 -0.80
CA ASP A 75 0.17 -10.76 -1.73
C ASP A 75 -1.21 -10.18 -1.39
N GLY A 76 -1.31 -9.29 -0.40
CA GLY A 76 -2.56 -8.69 0.04
C GLY A 76 -3.51 -9.69 0.72
N TYR A 77 -4.78 -9.71 0.28
CA TYR A 77 -5.86 -10.50 0.89
C TYR A 77 -5.97 -11.94 0.39
N LYS A 78 -4.87 -12.59 -0.04
CA LYS A 78 -4.93 -13.84 -0.83
C LYS A 78 -5.66 -13.61 -2.17
N LEU A 79 -5.61 -14.61 -3.05
CA LEU A 79 -6.32 -14.63 -4.34
C LEU A 79 -7.84 -14.71 -4.12
N VAL A 80 -8.46 -13.62 -3.66
CA VAL A 80 -9.91 -13.46 -3.66
C VAL A 80 -10.32 -13.06 -5.07
N GLU A 81 -11.33 -13.75 -5.60
CA GLU A 81 -11.87 -13.46 -6.93
C GLU A 81 -12.22 -11.96 -7.04
N ASN A 82 -11.71 -11.30 -8.08
CA ASN A 82 -11.85 -9.85 -8.34
C ASN A 82 -11.13 -8.91 -7.35
N GLN A 83 -10.12 -9.37 -6.61
CA GLN A 83 -9.21 -8.48 -5.89
C GLN A 83 -7.80 -8.58 -6.45
N ASP A 84 -7.29 -7.46 -6.95
CA ASP A 84 -5.92 -7.40 -7.44
C ASP A 84 -4.95 -7.57 -6.27
N THR A 85 -3.96 -8.45 -6.48
CA THR A 85 -2.80 -8.51 -5.58
C THR A 85 -2.05 -7.18 -5.63
N PRO A 86 -1.32 -6.79 -4.56
CA PRO A 86 -0.48 -5.60 -4.61
C PRO A 86 0.53 -5.61 -5.76
N LEU A 87 1.05 -6.79 -6.15
CA LEU A 87 1.93 -6.92 -7.30
C LEU A 87 1.23 -6.65 -8.63
N LEU A 88 0.01 -7.17 -8.82
CA LEU A 88 -0.78 -6.88 -10.01
C LEU A 88 -1.12 -5.38 -10.11
N ALA A 89 -1.47 -4.77 -8.98
CA ALA A 89 -1.71 -3.33 -8.89
C ALA A 89 -0.47 -2.51 -9.25
N ALA A 90 0.70 -2.88 -8.71
CA ALA A 90 1.95 -2.19 -9.03
C ALA A 90 2.26 -2.22 -10.53
N ALA A 91 2.08 -3.39 -11.16
CA ALA A 91 2.30 -3.57 -12.60
C ALA A 91 1.29 -2.78 -13.46
N SER A 92 0.01 -2.73 -13.08
CA SER A 92 -1.03 -2.03 -13.85
C SER A 92 -1.00 -0.51 -13.66
N LEU A 93 -0.50 -0.05 -12.51
CA LEU A 93 -0.47 1.36 -12.10
C LEU A 93 0.90 2.03 -12.31
N HIS A 94 1.83 1.37 -12.99
CA HIS A 94 3.17 1.87 -13.30
C HIS A 94 4.00 2.23 -12.05
N ALA A 95 3.79 1.51 -10.94
CA ALA A 95 4.59 1.62 -9.72
C ALA A 95 5.73 0.59 -9.75
N ASP A 96 6.61 0.72 -10.75
CA ASP A 96 7.59 -0.31 -11.13
C ASP A 96 8.54 -0.65 -9.98
N LYS A 97 9.03 0.36 -9.23
CA LYS A 97 9.95 0.13 -8.10
C LYS A 97 9.24 -0.52 -6.93
N VAL A 98 7.99 -0.15 -6.67
CA VAL A 98 7.16 -0.82 -5.67
C VAL A 98 6.90 -2.28 -6.08
N GLY A 99 6.64 -2.53 -7.36
CA GLY A 99 6.49 -3.89 -7.90
C GLY A 99 7.75 -4.75 -7.72
N LEU A 100 8.93 -4.18 -8.02
CA LEU A 100 10.22 -4.83 -7.78
C LEU A 100 10.43 -5.14 -6.28
N LEU A 101 10.14 -4.19 -5.39
CA LEU A 101 10.18 -4.42 -3.95
C LEU A 101 9.28 -5.60 -3.54
N TYR A 102 8.06 -5.68 -4.08
CA TYR A 102 7.15 -6.78 -3.75
C TYR A 102 7.70 -8.13 -4.22
N ILE A 103 8.28 -8.20 -5.42
CA ILE A 103 8.95 -9.42 -5.92
C ILE A 103 10.13 -9.80 -5.01
N GLU A 104 10.96 -8.84 -4.60
CA GLU A 104 12.08 -9.07 -3.68
C GLU A 104 11.61 -9.58 -2.30
N LYS A 105 10.42 -9.16 -1.87
CA LYS A 105 9.77 -9.63 -0.62
C LYS A 105 8.99 -10.93 -0.80
N GLY A 106 9.05 -11.55 -1.97
CA GLY A 106 8.49 -12.87 -2.24
C GLY A 106 7.04 -12.86 -2.73
N ALA A 107 6.54 -11.74 -3.26
CA ALA A 107 5.22 -11.70 -3.88
C ALA A 107 5.13 -12.67 -5.06
N VAL A 108 3.98 -13.32 -5.18
CA VAL A 108 3.66 -14.24 -6.28
C VAL A 108 2.40 -13.81 -7.00
N CYS A 109 2.33 -14.14 -8.29
CA CYS A 109 1.17 -13.91 -9.14
C CYS A 109 0.14 -15.04 -9.03
#